data_AF-A0A5R8Y2B5-F1
#
_entry.id   AF-A0A5R8Y2B5-F1
#
_cell.length_a   1.000
_cell.length_b   1.000
_cell.length_c   1.000
_cell.angle_alpha   90.00
_cell.angle_beta   90.00
_cell.angle_gamma   90.00
#
_symmetry.space_group_name_H-M   'P 1'
#
loop_
_entity.id
_entity.type
_entity.pdbx_description
1 polymer ?
#
loop_
_entity_poly.entity_id
_entity_poly.type
_entity_poly.pdbx_seq_one_letter_code
_entity_poly.pdbx_strand_id
1 'polypeptide(L)'
;MNKILTLFFLISLCSYLLANDINDVYKRCVACHGVKGEIAALGRSIKISQLSKEEFIKSLKEYKNSNKNISGLGGIMQAQVYNLNEKDFENLAQMFKLLNKKE
;
A
#
# COMPACT_ATOMS: atom_id res chain seq x y z
N MET A 1 -6.81 18.40 -41.82
CA MET A 1 -7.01 16.97 -41.44
C MET A 1 -5.78 16.39 -40.71
N ASN A 2 -5.18 17.16 -39.80
CA ASN A 2 -3.82 16.91 -39.28
C ASN A 2 -3.62 17.45 -37.84
N LYS A 3 -4.71 17.87 -37.17
CA LYS A 3 -4.71 18.23 -35.74
C LYS A 3 -5.32 17.15 -34.85
N ILE A 4 -6.08 16.22 -35.44
CA ILE A 4 -6.71 15.09 -34.71
C ILE A 4 -5.70 13.95 -34.50
N LEU A 5 -4.74 13.78 -35.42
CA LEU A 5 -3.74 12.72 -35.32
C LEU A 5 -2.67 12.99 -34.25
N THR A 6 -2.37 14.26 -33.95
CA THR A 6 -1.44 14.66 -32.88
C THR A 6 -2.05 14.58 -31.47
N LEU A 7 -3.38 14.57 -31.35
CA LEU A 7 -4.07 14.52 -30.05
C LEU A 7 -4.15 13.08 -29.49
N PHE A 8 -4.15 12.06 -30.36
CA PHE A 8 -4.17 10.66 -29.95
C PHE A 8 -2.82 10.15 -29.39
N PHE A 9 -1.71 10.78 -29.76
CA PHE A 9 -0.37 10.37 -29.30
C PHE A 9 -0.06 10.86 -27.86
N LEU A 10 -0.65 11.98 -27.44
CA LEU A 10 -0.43 12.56 -26.11
C LEU A 10 -1.23 11.86 -24.99
N ILE A 11 -2.36 11.24 -25.32
CA ILE A 11 -3.21 10.56 -24.33
C ILE A 11 -2.60 9.21 -23.91
N SER A 12 -1.89 8.52 -24.81
CA SER A 12 -1.27 7.21 -24.51
C SER A 12 0.01 7.33 -23.66
N LEU A 13 0.68 8.47 -23.63
CA LEU A 13 1.90 8.66 -22.82
C LEU A 13 1.58 8.98 -21.36
N CYS A 14 0.38 9.51 -21.08
CA CYS A 14 -0.04 9.91 -19.73
C CYS A 14 -0.43 8.70 -18.85
N SER A 15 -0.91 7.61 -19.44
CA SER A 15 -1.36 6.42 -18.69
C SER A 15 -0.22 5.63 -18.01
N TYR A 16 1.04 5.84 -18.42
CA TYR A 16 2.19 5.16 -17.82
C TYR A 16 2.77 5.88 -16.59
N LEU A 17 2.44 7.17 -16.38
CA LEU A 17 3.01 7.99 -15.30
C LEU A 17 2.28 7.82 -13.95
N LEU A 18 1.18 7.06 -13.92
CA LEU A 18 0.34 6.88 -12.72
C LEU A 18 0.34 5.45 -12.17
N ALA A 19 1.10 4.54 -12.76
CA ALA A 19 1.29 3.22 -12.19
C ALA A 19 2.27 3.32 -11.02
N ASN A 20 1.74 3.39 -9.79
CA ASN A 20 2.57 3.18 -8.60
C ASN A 20 3.14 1.76 -8.66
N ASP A 21 4.46 1.62 -8.81
CA ASP A 21 5.12 0.33 -8.68
C ASP A 21 4.84 -0.21 -7.27
N ILE A 22 4.21 -1.39 -7.19
CA ILE A 22 3.88 -2.02 -5.92
C ILE A 22 5.12 -2.23 -5.05
N ASN A 23 6.29 -2.43 -5.65
CA ASN A 23 7.56 -2.54 -4.94
C ASN A 23 7.89 -1.24 -4.22
N ASP A 24 7.63 -0.08 -4.83
CA ASP A 24 7.88 1.22 -4.21
C ASP A 24 6.88 1.53 -3.10
N VAL A 25 5.62 1.11 -3.27
CA VAL A 25 4.64 1.15 -2.16
C VAL A 25 5.12 0.30 -1.00
N TYR A 26 5.55 -0.93 -1.29
CA TYR A 26 5.98 -1.90 -0.29
C TYR A 26 7.24 -1.44 0.47
N LYS A 27 8.23 -0.85 -0.21
CA LYS A 27 9.43 -0.28 0.41
C LYS A 27 9.10 0.74 1.51
N ARG A 28 8.05 1.55 1.32
CA ARG A 28 7.60 2.50 2.36
C ARG A 28 7.05 1.80 3.60
N CYS A 29 6.36 0.68 3.43
CA CYS A 29 5.86 -0.13 4.55
C CYS A 29 7.01 -0.75 5.35
N VAL A 30 8.01 -1.30 4.64
CA VAL A 30 9.17 -1.99 5.23
C VAL A 30 9.98 -1.07 6.13
N ALA A 31 10.10 0.21 5.78
CA ALA A 31 10.88 1.18 6.55
C ALA A 31 10.48 1.27 8.04
N CYS A 32 9.20 1.01 8.35
CA CYS A 32 8.68 1.03 9.72
C CYS A 32 8.29 -0.35 10.25
N HIS A 33 7.86 -1.27 9.38
CA HIS A 33 7.28 -2.55 9.79
C HIS A 33 8.20 -3.77 9.60
N GLY A 34 9.36 -3.60 8.95
CA GLY A 34 10.24 -4.69 8.59
C GLY A 34 9.79 -5.46 7.35
N VAL A 35 10.68 -6.29 6.82
CA VAL A 35 10.47 -7.02 5.55
C VAL A 35 9.38 -8.09 5.69
N LYS A 36 9.09 -8.56 6.91
CA LYS A 36 8.06 -9.55 7.18
C LYS A 36 6.95 -8.99 8.04
N GLY A 37 6.90 -7.67 8.27
CA GLY A 37 5.92 -7.06 9.17
C GLY A 37 6.12 -7.44 10.64
N GLU A 38 7.32 -7.89 10.98
CA GLU A 38 7.72 -8.44 12.28
C GLU A 38 8.02 -7.35 13.32
N ILE A 39 8.13 -6.09 12.88
CA ILE A 39 8.44 -4.95 13.71
C ILE A 39 7.15 -4.24 14.12
N ALA A 40 7.02 -4.01 15.42
CA ALA A 40 6.09 -3.02 15.95
C ALA A 40 6.63 -1.63 15.59
N ALA A 41 6.04 -1.00 14.58
CA ALA A 41 6.49 0.30 14.07
C ALA A 41 6.54 1.33 15.20
N LEU A 42 7.69 2.02 15.28
CA LEU A 42 7.99 3.01 16.32
C LEU A 42 7.81 2.47 17.76
N GLY A 43 7.91 1.15 17.95
CA GLY A 43 7.68 0.46 19.24
C GLY A 43 6.23 0.50 19.73
N ARG A 44 5.27 0.88 18.88
CA ARG A 44 3.89 1.21 19.29
C ARG A 44 2.79 0.55 18.46
N SER A 45 3.05 0.22 17.20
CA SER A 45 2.06 -0.52 16.40
C SER A 45 1.98 -1.98 16.82
N ILE A 46 0.93 -2.66 16.37
CA ILE A 46 0.95 -4.13 16.32
C ILE A 46 1.93 -4.63 15.25
N LYS A 47 2.35 -5.89 15.35
CA LYS A 47 3.11 -6.56 14.29
C LYS A 47 2.16 -6.99 13.18
N ILE A 48 2.46 -6.58 11.95
CA ILE A 48 1.64 -6.95 10.78
C ILE A 48 1.68 -8.47 10.56
N SER A 49 2.78 -9.14 10.94
CA SER A 49 2.96 -10.60 10.82
C SER A 49 1.99 -11.44 11.64
N GLN A 50 1.20 -10.82 12.52
CA GLN A 50 0.20 -11.52 13.32
C GLN A 50 -1.20 -11.41 12.71
N LEU A 51 -1.39 -10.60 11.65
CA LEU A 51 -2.68 -10.43 10.99
C LEU A 51 -2.87 -11.50 9.91
N SER A 52 -4.10 -12.00 9.79
CA SER A 52 -4.54 -12.69 8.57
C SER A 52 -4.55 -11.73 7.38
N LYS A 53 -4.65 -12.28 6.16
CA LYS A 53 -4.74 -11.48 4.94
C LYS A 53 -5.94 -10.54 4.98
N GLU A 54 -7.06 -11.07 5.46
CA GLU A 54 -8.35 -10.39 5.57
C GLU A 54 -8.28 -9.25 6.61
N GLU A 55 -7.69 -9.51 7.78
CA GLU A 55 -7.48 -8.49 8.82
C GLU A 55 -6.52 -7.39 8.38
N PHE A 56 -5.48 -7.74 7.63
CA PHE A 56 -4.54 -6.78 7.07
C PHE A 56 -5.25 -5.83 6.09
N ILE A 57 -5.96 -6.39 5.10
CA ILE A 57 -6.72 -5.59 4.13
C ILE A 57 -7.77 -4.73 4.82
N LYS A 58 -8.53 -5.30 5.76
CA LYS A 58 -9.51 -4.55 6.56
C LYS A 58 -8.85 -3.37 7.28
N SER A 59 -7.70 -3.60 7.92
CA SER A 59 -6.96 -2.55 8.61
C SER A 59 -6.51 -1.42 7.68
N LEU A 60 -6.03 -1.74 6.48
CA LEU A 60 -5.64 -0.73 5.49
C LEU A 60 -6.83 0.15 5.07
N LYS A 61 -8.02 -0.44 4.89
CA LYS A 61 -9.26 0.31 4.61
C LYS A 61 -9.66 1.22 5.77
N GLU A 62 -9.60 0.71 7.00
CA GLU A 62 -9.91 1.51 8.18
C GLU A 62 -8.94 2.69 8.34
N TYR A 63 -7.64 2.51 8.07
CA TYR A 63 -6.66 3.61 8.08
C TYR A 63 -6.91 4.62 6.96
N LYS A 64 -7.23 4.17 5.74
CA LYS A 64 -7.55 5.07 4.61
C LYS A 64 -8.74 5.98 4.94
N ASN A 65 -9.75 5.42 5.62
CA ASN A 65 -10.97 6.12 6.00
C ASN A 65 -10.88 6.85 7.35
N SER A 66 -9.69 6.96 7.95
CA SER A 66 -9.48 7.56 9.28
C SER A 66 -10.24 6.88 10.43
N ASN A 67 -10.73 5.66 10.24
CA ASN A 67 -11.52 4.93 11.23
C ASN A 67 -10.65 4.13 12.23
N LYS A 68 -9.34 4.08 12.02
CA LYS A 68 -8.41 3.33 12.87
C LYS A 68 -7.27 4.21 13.38
N ASN A 69 -7.05 4.13 14.69
CA ASN A 69 -5.92 4.75 15.35
C ASN A 69 -5.34 3.80 16.40
N ILE A 70 -4.20 3.19 16.08
CA ILE A 70 -3.46 2.34 17.02
C ILE A 70 -2.35 3.18 17.62
N SER A 71 -2.37 3.35 18.94
CA SER A 71 -1.31 4.02 19.70
C SER A 71 -0.97 5.44 19.22
N GLY A 72 -1.94 6.17 18.67
CA GLY A 72 -1.76 7.53 18.14
C GLY A 72 -1.16 7.59 16.72
N LEU A 73 -0.98 6.45 16.04
CA LEU A 73 -0.35 6.37 14.72
C LEU A 73 -1.33 6.43 13.54
N GLY A 74 -2.64 6.60 13.79
CA GLY A 74 -3.68 6.57 12.76
C GLY A 74 -3.44 7.55 11.60
N GLY A 75 -3.09 8.80 11.90
CA GLY A 75 -2.82 9.81 10.87
C GLY A 75 -1.58 9.51 10.02
N ILE A 76 -0.53 8.94 10.63
CA ILE A 76 0.67 8.51 9.90
C ILE A 76 0.31 7.40 8.92
N MET A 77 -0.42 6.38 9.38
CA MET A 77 -0.83 5.27 8.53
C MET A 77 -1.82 5.71 7.45
N GLN A 78 -2.75 6.62 7.76
CA GLN A 78 -3.63 7.22 6.77
C GLN A 78 -2.82 7.86 5.64
N ALA A 79 -1.81 8.68 5.96
CA ALA A 79 -0.97 9.33 4.94
C ALA A 79 -0.25 8.32 4.03
N GLN A 80 0.16 7.16 4.56
CA GLN A 80 0.80 6.11 3.77
C GLN A 80 -0.15 5.41 2.80
N VAL A 81 -1.43 5.28 3.17
CA VAL A 81 -2.41 4.49 2.40
C VAL A 81 -3.42 5.35 1.64
N TYR A 82 -3.38 6.68 1.81
CA TYR A 82 -4.38 7.61 1.28
C TYR A 82 -4.58 7.48 -0.24
N ASN A 83 -3.49 7.35 -0.99
CA ASN A 83 -3.51 7.24 -2.45
C ASN A 83 -3.61 5.79 -2.97
N LEU A 84 -3.71 4.80 -2.08
CA LEU A 84 -3.80 3.40 -2.46
C LEU A 84 -5.24 2.98 -2.72
N ASN A 85 -5.46 2.06 -3.64
CA ASN A 85 -6.77 1.50 -3.95
C ASN A 85 -6.87 0.02 -3.51
N GLU A 86 -8.04 -0.57 -3.72
CA GLU A 86 -8.33 -1.97 -3.37
C GLU A 86 -7.34 -2.96 -4.02
N LYS A 87 -6.95 -2.74 -5.28
CA LYS A 87 -5.97 -3.57 -5.97
C LYS A 87 -4.59 -3.47 -5.32
N ASP A 88 -4.18 -2.28 -4.88
CA ASP A 88 -2.93 -2.08 -4.15
C ASP A 88 -2.95 -2.83 -2.81
N PHE A 89 -4.08 -2.80 -2.09
CA PHE A 89 -4.22 -3.53 -0.82
C PHE A 89 -4.12 -5.04 -1.01
N GLU A 90 -4.77 -5.59 -2.04
CA GLU A 90 -4.65 -7.01 -2.39
C GLU A 90 -3.21 -7.39 -2.75
N ASN A 91 -2.54 -6.56 -3.56
CA ASN A 91 -1.16 -6.78 -3.95
C ASN A 91 -0.21 -6.73 -2.74
N LEU A 92 -0.38 -5.76 -1.83
CA LEU A 92 0.38 -5.67 -0.59
C LEU A 92 0.17 -6.91 0.29
N ALA A 93 -1.08 -7.37 0.41
CA ALA A 93 -1.41 -8.56 1.18
C ALA A 93 -0.80 -9.83 0.56
N GLN A 94 -0.75 -9.91 -0.76
CA GLN A 94 -0.10 -11.00 -1.47
C GLN A 94 1.42 -11.00 -1.28
N MET A 95 2.07 -9.84 -1.42
CA MET A 95 3.50 -9.69 -1.12
C MET A 95 3.82 -10.12 0.31
N PHE A 96 2.98 -9.70 1.27
CA PHE A 96 3.13 -10.09 2.66
C PHE A 96 3.06 -11.61 2.87
N LYS A 97 2.11 -12.28 2.22
CA LYS A 97 1.97 -13.74 2.27
C LYS A 97 3.19 -14.45 1.66
N LEU A 98 3.72 -13.95 0.54
CA LEU A 98 4.89 -14.53 -0.11
C LEU A 98 6.13 -14.46 0.78
N LEU A 99 6.34 -13.32 1.46
CA LEU A 99 7.50 -13.12 2.34
C LEU A 99 7.41 -13.87 3.67
N ASN A 100 6.20 -14.29 4.06
CA ASN A 100 5.92 -15.07 5.26
C ASN A 100 5.66 -16.55 4.99
N LYS A 101 5.80 -17.04 3.75
CA LYS A 101 5.87 -18.48 3.52
C LYS A 101 7.09 -19.02 4.27
N LYS A 102 6.85 -19.81 5.31
CA LYS A 102 7.86 -20.71 5.86
C LYS A 102 8.18 -21.74 4.78
N GLU A 103 9.45 -21.88 4.44
CA GLU A 103 9.97 -23.09 3.79
C GLU A 103 9.68 -24.32 4.66
#